data_AF-A0A849PSA1-F1
#
_entry.id   AF-A0A849PSA1-F1
#
_cell.length_a   1.000
_cell.length_b   1.000
_cell.length_c   1.000
_cell.angle_alpha   90.00
_cell.angle_beta   90.00
_cell.angle_gamma   90.00
#
_symmetry.space_group_name_H-M   'P 1'
#
loop_
_entity.id
_entity.type
_entity.pdbx_description
1 polymer ?
#
loop_
_entity_poly.entity_id
_entity_poly.type
_entity_poly.pdbx_seq_one_letter_code
_entity_poly.pdbx_strand_id
1 'polypeptide(L)' 'MVEFVTLKEKEVKFGENNFFEIASKKAVTDEGEKPFISITRGYYKDGTDKKFTKAISIPEDGKTLKAVVDILDSFVE' A
#
# COMPACT_ATOMS: atom_id res chain seq x y z
N MET A 1 -8.41 -3.51 21.02
CA MET A 1 -7.53 -4.32 20.12
C MET A 1 -7.53 -3.66 18.75
N VAL A 2 -6.48 -3.76 17.93
CA VAL A 2 -6.48 -3.17 16.57
C VAL A 2 -6.46 -4.30 15.54
N GLU A 3 -7.50 -4.38 14.71
CA GLU A 3 -7.58 -5.32 13.59
C GLU A 3 -7.31 -4.59 12.28
N PHE A 4 -6.50 -5.18 11.40
CA PHE A 4 -6.24 -4.62 10.08
C PHE A 4 -6.93 -5.46 9.02
N VAL A 5 -7.86 -4.85 8.29
CA VAL A 5 -8.60 -5.51 7.21
C VAL A 5 -8.14 -4.96 5.87
N THR A 6 -7.70 -5.83 4.96
CA THR A 6 -7.42 -5.45 3.57
C THR A 6 -8.72 -5.48 2.77
N LEU A 7 -9.05 -4.36 2.12
CA LEU A 7 -10.24 -4.23 1.29
C LEU A 7 -9.95 -4.57 -0.17
N LYS A 8 -8.83 -4.05 -0.69
CA LYS A 8 -8.37 -4.26 -2.06
C LYS A 8 -6.86 -4.20 -2.11
N GLU A 9 -6.26 -4.95 -3.00
CA GLU A 9 -4.82 -4.90 -3.25
C GLU A 9 -4.50 -5.05 -4.74
N LYS A 10 -3.41 -4.42 -5.17
CA LYS A 10 -2.84 -4.56 -6.50
C LYS A 10 -1.34 -4.68 -6.40
N GLU A 11 -0.77 -5.51 -7.25
CA GLU A 11 0.66 -5.66 -7.39
C GLU A 11 1.16 -4.94 -8.65
N VAL A 12 2.29 -4.24 -8.51
CA VAL A 12 3.03 -3.62 -9.61
C VAL A 12 4.44 -4.19 -9.61
N LYS A 13 4.75 -5.05 -10.58
CA LYS A 13 6.08 -5.67 -10.72
C LYS A 13 7.07 -4.70 -11.35
N PHE A 14 8.33 -4.77 -10.94
CA PHE A 14 9.43 -4.02 -11.53
C PHE A 14 10.77 -4.73 -11.34
N GLY A 15 11.74 -4.43 -12.20
CA GLY A 15 13.02 -5.16 -12.23
C GLY A 15 12.81 -6.66 -12.45
N GLU A 16 13.77 -7.48 -12.02
CA GLU A 16 13.72 -8.93 -12.26
C GLU A 16 12.79 -9.65 -11.27
N ASN A 17 12.84 -9.30 -9.99
CA ASN A 17 12.11 -10.02 -8.93
C ASN A 17 11.44 -9.11 -7.90
N ASN A 18 11.28 -7.82 -8.16
CA ASN A 18 10.70 -6.87 -7.19
C ASN A 18 9.25 -6.54 -7.55
N PHE A 19 8.50 -6.09 -6.53
CA PHE A 19 7.16 -5.56 -6.71
C PHE A 19 6.81 -4.51 -5.64
N PHE A 20 5.83 -3.67 -5.96
CA PHE A 20 5.06 -2.93 -4.98
C PHE A 20 3.68 -3.57 -4.85
N GLU A 21 3.24 -3.80 -3.62
CA GLU A 21 1.85 -4.09 -3.29
C GLU A 21 1.20 -2.82 -2.77
N ILE A 22 0.16 -2.36 -3.47
CA ILE A 22 -0.64 -1.20 -3.11
C ILE A 22 -1.99 -1.71 -2.65
N ALA A 23 -2.30 -1.55 -1.36
CA ALA A 23 -3.48 -2.11 -0.72
C ALA A 23 -4.28 -1.04 0.03
N SER A 24 -5.58 -0.94 -0.21
CA SER A 24 -6.50 -0.20 0.66
C SER A 24 -6.84 -1.07 1.85
N LYS A 25 -6.59 -0.55 3.05
CA LYS A 25 -6.76 -1.23 4.33
C LYS A 25 -7.57 -0.36 5.27
N LYS A 26 -8.19 -0.97 6.27
CA LYS A 26 -8.78 -0.26 7.40
C LYS A 26 -8.23 -0.81 8.72
N ALA A 27 -7.88 0.09 9.62
CA ALA A 27 -7.63 -0.24 11.02
C ALA A 27 -8.97 -0.15 11.77
N VAL A 28 -9.44 -1.25 12.32
CA VAL A 28 -10.66 -1.34 13.12
C VAL A 28 -10.26 -1.36 14.59
N THR A 29 -10.77 -0.39 15.33
CA THR A 29 -10.59 -0.28 16.79
C THR A 29 -11.95 -0.11 17.46
N ASP A 30 -11.96 -0.21 18.79
CA ASP A 30 -13.16 0.00 19.59
C ASP A 30 -13.73 1.44 19.45
N GLU A 31 -12.92 2.39 18.96
CA GLU A 31 -13.28 3.80 18.75
C GLU A 31 -13.71 4.11 17.31
N GLY A 32 -13.55 3.17 16.37
CA GLY A 32 -13.99 3.32 14.99
C GLY A 32 -13.05 2.71 13.95
N GLU A 33 -13.34 3.00 12.68
CA GLU A 33 -12.55 2.52 11.54
C GLU A 33 -11.73 3.66 10.93
N LYS A 34 -10.44 3.41 10.67
CA LYS A 34 -9.55 4.36 9.99
C LYS A 34 -9.01 3.74 8.69
N PRO A 35 -9.52 4.17 7.52
CA PRO A 35 -9.03 3.70 6.22
C PRO A 35 -7.69 4.34 5.85
N PHE A 36 -6.83 3.57 5.19
CA PHE A 36 -5.52 4.01 4.70
C PHE A 36 -5.06 3.15 3.52
N ILE A 37 -4.23 3.73 2.66
CA ILE A 37 -3.52 3.02 1.60
C ILE A 37 -2.15 2.60 2.12
N SER A 38 -1.83 1.32 2.01
CA SER A 38 -0.52 0.74 2.30
C SER A 38 0.22 0.50 0.99
N ILE A 39 1.39 1.09 0.82
CA ILE A 39 2.31 0.78 -0.29
C ILE A 39 3.49 0.02 0.30
N THR A 40 3.61 -1.26 -0.04
CA THR A 40 4.64 -2.15 0.50
C THR A 40 5.56 -2.62 -0.61
N ARG A 41 6.87 -2.48 -0.41
CA ARG A 41 7.85 -3.09 -1.31
C ARG A 41 8.06 -4.54 -0.93
N GLY A 42 8.04 -5.42 -1.93
CA GLY A 42 8.41 -6.81 -1.77
C GLY A 42 9.30 -7.33 -2.90
N TYR A 43 9.73 -8.57 -2.75
CA TYR A 43 10.46 -9.33 -3.75
C TYR A 43 10.06 -10.82 -3.72
N TYR A 44 10.27 -11.49 -4.85
CA TYR A 44 10.10 -12.93 -4.98
C TYR A 44 11.41 -13.64 -4.63
N LYS A 45 11.39 -14.46 -3.58
CA LYS A 45 12.45 -15.41 -3.24
C LYS A 45 12.17 -16.72 -3.99
N ASP A 46 13.19 -17.24 -4.66
CA ASP A 46 13.13 -18.51 -5.40
C ASP A 46 11.99 -18.56 -6.45
N GLY A 47 11.58 -17.39 -6.97
CA GLY A 47 10.58 -17.23 -8.01
C GLY A 47 9.11 -17.29 -7.54
N THR A 48 8.81 -17.85 -6.36
CA THR A 48 7.43 -18.03 -5.89
C THR A 48 7.13 -17.35 -4.56
N ASP A 49 8.11 -17.26 -3.66
CA ASP A 49 7.86 -16.85 -2.28
C ASP A 49 7.95 -15.34 -2.14
N LYS A 50 6.81 -14.68 -1.87
CA LYS A 50 6.79 -13.24 -1.61
C LYS A 50 7.41 -12.92 -0.25
N LYS A 51 8.35 -11.98 -0.26
CA LYS A 51 8.93 -11.36 0.94
C LYS A 51 8.66 -9.87 0.92
N PHE A 52 8.02 -9.38 1.97
CA PHE A 52 7.72 -7.97 2.15
C PHE A 52 8.81 -7.32 3.00
N THR A 53 9.14 -6.06 2.71
CA THR A 53 10.24 -5.35 3.35
C THR A 53 9.76 -4.11 4.09
N LYS A 54 9.69 -2.97 3.41
CA LYS A 54 9.23 -1.70 3.96
C LYS A 54 7.85 -1.37 3.42
N ALA A 55 7.01 -0.82 4.28
CA ALA A 55 5.72 -0.28 3.93
C ALA A 55 5.64 1.20 4.31
N ILE A 56 4.91 1.97 3.52
CA ILE A 56 4.43 3.29 3.89
C ILE A 56 2.90 3.24 3.95
N SER A 57 2.33 3.95 4.92
CA SER A 57 0.88 4.09 5.07
C SER A 57 0.49 5.53 4.79
N ILE A 58 -0.47 5.72 3.91
CA ILE A 58 -1.02 7.01 3.52
C ILE A 58 -2.47 7.03 3.99
N PRO A 59 -2.89 7.95 4.86
CA PRO A 59 -4.28 8.07 5.26
C PRO A 59 -5.21 8.21 4.04
N GLU A 60 -6.38 7.58 4.07
CA GLU A 60 -7.38 7.71 3.00
C GLU A 60 -8.29 8.93 3.22
N ASP A 61 -7.79 9.96 3.92
CA ASP A 61 -8.43 11.27 3.93
C ASP A 61 -8.20 11.90 2.55
N GLY A 62 -9.27 12.12 1.79
CA GLY A 62 -9.18 12.41 0.36
C GLY A 62 -8.25 13.58 -0.03
N LYS A 63 -7.92 14.48 0.90
CA LYS A 63 -6.95 15.56 0.68
C LYS A 63 -5.51 15.03 0.62
N THR A 64 -5.08 14.27 1.63
CA THR A 64 -3.70 13.75 1.69
C THR A 64 -3.44 12.77 0.55
N LEU A 65 -4.36 11.82 0.34
CA LEU A 65 -4.20 10.82 -0.73
C LEU A 65 -4.15 11.48 -2.11
N LYS A 66 -5.04 12.45 -2.38
CA LYS A 66 -5.03 13.18 -3.64
C LYS A 66 -3.73 13.94 -3.87
N ALA A 67 -3.21 14.62 -2.86
CA ALA A 67 -1.94 15.33 -2.99
C ALA A 67 -0.77 14.38 -3.33
N VAL A 68 -0.72 13.20 -2.72
CA VAL A 68 0.29 12.19 -3.07
C VAL A 68 0.12 11.71 -4.51
N VAL A 69 -1.10 11.41 -4.94
CA VAL A 69 -1.37 10.99 -6.33
C VAL A 69 -0.95 12.06 -7.32
N ASP A 70 -1.35 13.31 -7.10
CA ASP A 70 -1.03 14.43 -8.01
C ASP A 70 0.49 14.67 -8.11
N ILE A 71 1.25 14.49 -7.02
CA ILE A 71 2.72 14.59 -7.01
C ILE A 71 3.36 13.41 -7.76
N LEU A 72 2.85 12.20 -7.59
CA LEU A 72 3.40 11.04 -8.29
C LEU A 72 3.14 11.13 -9.80
N ASP A 73 1.96 11.63 -10.19
CA ASP A 73 1.57 11.81 -11.59
C ASP A 73 2.48 12.84 -12.30
N SER A 74 2.85 13.93 -11.62
CA SER A 74 3.74 14.95 -12.18
C SER A 74 5.19 14.51 -12.41
N PHE A 75 5.60 13.35 -11.89
CA PHE A 75 6.89 12.73 -12.21
C PHE A 75 6.85 11.84 -13.46
N VAL A 76 5.66 11.56 -13.99
CA VAL A 76 5.44 10.68 -15.16
C VAL A 76 5.11 11.50 -16.42
N GLU A 77 4.94 12.82 -16.30
CA GLU A 77 4.81 13.77 -17.42
C GLU A 77 6.11 14.01 -18.20
#